data_AF-A0A136KP72-F1
#
_entry.id   AF-A0A136KP72-F1
#
_cell.length_a   1.000
_cell.length_b   1.000
_cell.length_c   1.000
_cell.angle_alpha   90.00
_cell.angle_beta   90.00
_cell.angle_gamma   90.00
#
_symmetry.space_group_name_H-M   'P 1'
#
loop_
_entity.id
_entity.type
_entity.pdbx_description
1 polymer ?
#
loop_
_entity_poly.entity_id
_entity_poly.type
_entity_poly.pdbx_seq_one_letter_code
_entity_poly.pdbx_strand_id
1 'polypeptide(L)'
;MLIFNAPINMPPANRLHENEDCLPAGDVDVRVDTAGPPWQIESDIATIARDYFCPDDPAPTDNPNQSPTPAPNGDVNVNLQLEGTWNSNFNEFQATARMCDFDESGDVDWESCGEGSNKSSSTDITRKSTGTSINKTVTLNIADTQGGPKALVIIYDYKRTDGKIDNTGIQVEVVNNTECGPSEVDFGAYVCGVDAGGAPLNTSFKLVLPTHNATAYELRLGREVNEFREIIEPCTHAIDTNNKNGTAAQGERGQCSSYAEGNTIKVAFHNRESTEQKIYWLLGRCNGTFDDNEGYCETNAPVETTNLVQNIFDAEQTLTLPAGQVAVCTFDKSKYPTTENEANVRSSGAVSCVTAAPTATPVHTLTPSPTATSTPTPTPVRATTPNPGTGTPVPDADAGYYTSIFVL
;
A
#
# COMPACT_ATOMS: atom_id res chain seq x y z
N MET A 1 -6.48 26.42 -2.67
CA MET A 1 -7.66 26.63 -3.53
C MET A 1 -7.16 26.79 -4.96
N LEU A 2 -7.04 25.68 -5.68
CA LEU A 2 -6.76 25.64 -7.11
C LEU A 2 -8.09 25.32 -7.81
N ILE A 3 -8.52 26.19 -8.71
CA ILE A 3 -9.71 26.00 -9.54
C ILE A 3 -9.22 25.55 -10.91
N PHE A 4 -9.53 24.32 -11.32
CA PHE A 4 -9.36 23.88 -12.70
C PHE A 4 -10.66 24.11 -13.47
N ASN A 5 -10.58 24.91 -14.54
CA ASN A 5 -11.65 25.10 -15.52
C ASN A 5 -11.56 24.00 -16.59
N ALA A 6 -12.22 22.87 -16.38
CA ALA A 6 -12.58 21.96 -17.46
C ALA A 6 -14.13 21.89 -17.53
N PRO A 7 -14.75 22.07 -18.71
CA PRO A 7 -16.19 21.98 -18.83
C PRO A 7 -16.65 20.52 -18.71
N ILE A 8 -17.43 20.22 -17.68
CA ILE A 8 -18.17 18.95 -17.59
C ILE A 8 -19.28 18.99 -18.66
N ASN A 9 -19.15 18.18 -19.71
CA ASN A 9 -20.20 18.01 -20.71
C ASN A 9 -21.25 17.02 -20.18
N MET A 10 -22.30 17.53 -19.54
CA MET A 10 -23.47 16.71 -19.20
C MET A 10 -24.33 16.47 -20.45
N PRO A 11 -24.82 15.23 -20.68
CA PRO A 11 -25.73 14.95 -21.79
C PRO A 11 -27.04 15.77 -21.65
N PRO A 12 -27.74 16.05 -22.77
CA PRO A 12 -28.92 16.92 -22.80
C PRO A 12 -30.08 16.47 -21.89
N ALA A 13 -30.12 15.19 -21.50
CA ALA A 13 -31.16 14.63 -20.63
C ALA A 13 -31.02 15.01 -19.14
N ASN A 14 -29.85 15.53 -18.73
CA ASN A 14 -29.54 15.81 -17.31
C ASN A 14 -29.37 17.31 -17.03
N ARG A 15 -29.92 18.18 -17.87
CA ARG A 15 -30.00 19.61 -17.58
C ARG A 15 -31.32 19.87 -16.86
N LEU A 16 -31.28 20.55 -15.72
CA LEU A 16 -32.47 21.16 -15.13
C LEU A 16 -33.24 21.89 -16.24
N HIS A 17 -34.53 21.63 -16.37
CA HIS A 17 -35.36 22.45 -17.24
C HIS A 17 -35.29 23.90 -16.76
N GLU A 18 -35.50 24.89 -17.64
CA GLU A 18 -35.29 26.33 -17.37
C GLU A 18 -36.09 26.93 -16.20
N ASN A 19 -36.79 26.14 -15.37
CA ASN A 19 -37.52 26.58 -14.17
C ASN A 19 -37.54 25.55 -13.01
N GLU A 20 -36.56 24.63 -12.92
CA GLU A 20 -36.49 23.64 -11.83
C GLU A 20 -35.32 23.95 -10.88
N ASP A 21 -35.58 23.95 -9.56
CA ASP A 21 -34.60 24.33 -8.52
C ASP A 21 -33.77 23.14 -7.98
N CYS A 22 -34.12 21.89 -8.32
CA CYS A 22 -33.45 20.68 -7.83
C CYS A 22 -33.63 19.49 -8.81
N LEU A 23 -32.76 18.48 -8.72
CA LEU A 23 -32.83 17.27 -9.54
C LEU A 23 -33.77 16.24 -8.91
N PRO A 24 -34.62 15.54 -9.69
CA PRO A 24 -35.45 14.46 -9.19
C PRO A 24 -34.59 13.26 -8.74
N ALA A 25 -34.96 12.63 -7.61
CA ALA A 25 -34.28 11.43 -7.12
C ALA A 25 -34.50 10.26 -8.10
N GLY A 26 -33.41 9.64 -8.57
CA GLY A 26 -33.50 8.33 -9.23
C GLY A 26 -32.64 8.08 -10.47
N ASP A 27 -32.07 9.07 -11.15
CA ASP A 27 -31.29 8.81 -12.38
C ASP A 27 -30.19 9.86 -12.62
N VAL A 28 -29.04 9.71 -11.96
CA VAL A 28 -27.82 10.45 -12.32
C VAL A 28 -26.80 9.46 -12.88
N ASP A 29 -26.75 9.33 -14.22
CA ASP A 29 -25.69 8.63 -14.94
C ASP A 29 -24.47 9.57 -15.09
N VAL A 30 -23.49 9.44 -14.19
CA VAL A 30 -22.22 10.20 -14.26
C VAL A 30 -21.28 9.48 -15.22
N ARG A 31 -21.11 10.02 -16.43
CA ARG A 31 -20.12 9.55 -17.38
C ARG A 31 -18.85 10.37 -17.29
N VAL A 32 -17.74 9.73 -16.92
CA VAL A 32 -16.41 10.32 -16.98
C VAL A 32 -15.82 9.98 -18.34
N ASP A 33 -15.68 10.98 -19.20
CA ASP A 33 -15.08 10.82 -20.54
C ASP A 33 -13.55 10.93 -20.41
N THR A 34 -12.85 9.80 -20.29
CA THR A 34 -11.38 9.79 -20.13
C THR A 34 -10.70 9.80 -21.50
N ALA A 35 -10.45 10.99 -22.04
CA ALA A 35 -9.55 11.15 -23.19
C ALA A 35 -8.08 11.15 -22.71
N GLY A 36 -7.52 9.97 -22.40
CA GLY A 36 -6.11 9.81 -22.00
C GLY A 36 -5.66 8.35 -21.91
N PRO A 37 -4.34 8.07 -21.94
CA PRO A 37 -3.81 6.70 -21.81
C PRO A 37 -4.12 6.09 -20.43
N PRO A 38 -4.30 4.76 -20.34
CA PRO A 38 -4.95 4.07 -19.20
C PRO A 38 -4.22 4.12 -17.84
N TRP A 39 -3.04 4.73 -17.76
CA TRP A 39 -2.20 4.76 -16.56
C TRP A 39 -2.12 6.14 -15.89
N GLN A 40 -2.98 7.08 -16.28
CA GLN A 40 -3.02 8.46 -15.76
C GLN A 40 -4.40 8.88 -15.20
N ILE A 41 -5.23 7.92 -14.77
CA ILE A 41 -6.52 8.25 -14.15
C ILE A 41 -6.28 8.50 -12.66
N GLU A 42 -6.00 9.75 -12.28
CA GLU A 42 -6.34 10.23 -10.95
C GLU A 42 -7.87 10.33 -10.91
N SER A 43 -8.53 9.40 -10.21
CA SER A 43 -9.96 9.51 -9.97
C SER A 43 -10.18 10.55 -8.88
N ASP A 44 -10.33 11.82 -9.27
CA ASP A 44 -10.94 12.80 -8.38
C ASP A 44 -12.40 12.37 -8.17
N ILE A 45 -12.70 11.86 -6.98
CA ILE A 45 -14.08 11.57 -6.57
C ILE A 45 -14.80 12.91 -6.49
N ALA A 46 -15.63 13.22 -7.48
CA ALA A 46 -16.52 14.36 -7.42
C ALA A 46 -17.65 14.05 -6.43
N THR A 47 -17.55 14.58 -5.21
CA THR A 47 -18.63 14.50 -4.23
C THR A 47 -19.76 15.43 -4.66
N ILE A 48 -20.92 14.87 -5.05
CA ILE A 48 -22.13 15.66 -5.28
C ILE A 48 -22.75 15.92 -3.91
N ALA A 49 -22.90 17.20 -3.53
CA ALA A 49 -23.55 17.57 -2.28
C ALA A 49 -25.03 17.14 -2.32
N ARG A 50 -25.51 16.57 -1.21
CA ARG A 50 -26.88 16.05 -1.05
C ARG A 50 -27.97 17.12 -1.27
N ASP A 51 -27.59 18.39 -1.14
CA ASP A 51 -28.46 19.56 -1.28
C ASP A 51 -28.99 19.78 -2.72
N TYR A 52 -28.48 19.04 -3.71
CA TYR A 52 -28.94 19.13 -5.11
C TYR A 52 -30.18 18.26 -5.43
N PHE A 53 -30.62 17.40 -4.51
CA PHE A 53 -31.78 16.52 -4.72
C PHE A 53 -33.05 17.11 -4.10
N CYS A 54 -34.18 17.01 -4.81
CA CYS A 54 -35.46 17.48 -4.28
C CYS A 54 -35.88 16.69 -3.03
N PRO A 55 -36.36 17.34 -1.96
CA PRO A 55 -36.85 16.68 -0.76
C PRO A 55 -38.25 16.11 -1.00
N ASP A 56 -38.36 15.00 -1.74
CA ASP A 56 -39.63 14.35 -2.05
C ASP A 56 -39.82 13.02 -1.30
N ASP A 57 -39.59 13.03 0.01
CA ASP A 57 -40.22 12.05 0.90
C ASP A 57 -40.93 12.80 2.04
N PRO A 58 -42.20 12.46 2.36
CA PRO A 58 -42.81 12.95 3.59
C PRO A 58 -41.91 12.50 4.74
N ALA A 59 -41.41 13.48 5.51
CA ALA A 59 -40.58 13.20 6.67
C ALA A 59 -41.19 12.03 7.45
N PRO A 60 -40.43 10.94 7.69
CA PRO A 60 -40.95 9.83 8.46
C PRO A 60 -41.54 10.42 9.74
N THR A 61 -42.76 9.97 10.07
CA THR A 61 -43.42 10.35 11.32
C THR A 61 -42.74 9.61 12.47
N ASP A 62 -41.44 9.83 12.62
CA ASP A 62 -40.66 9.38 13.74
C ASP A 62 -41.18 10.13 14.94
N ASN A 63 -41.97 9.44 15.75
CA ASN A 63 -42.33 9.89 17.07
C ASN A 63 -41.01 10.09 17.84
N PRO A 64 -40.60 11.33 18.15
CA PRO A 64 -39.29 11.62 18.76
C PRO A 64 -39.14 11.04 20.18
N ASN A 65 -40.20 10.39 20.69
CA ASN A 65 -40.25 9.73 21.98
C ASN A 65 -40.17 8.19 21.93
N GLN A 66 -40.06 7.57 20.75
CA GLN A 66 -39.72 6.14 20.69
C GLN A 66 -38.21 5.99 20.83
N SER A 67 -37.76 5.71 22.06
CA SER A 67 -36.39 5.23 22.27
C SER A 67 -36.21 3.96 21.40
N PRO A 68 -35.21 3.94 20.50
CA PRO A 68 -35.00 2.80 19.63
C PRO A 68 -34.90 1.53 20.48
N THR A 69 -35.64 0.49 20.10
CA THR A 69 -35.54 -0.80 20.80
C THR A 69 -34.13 -1.32 20.57
N PRO A 70 -33.34 -1.60 21.63
CA PRO A 70 -31.99 -2.11 21.47
C PRO A 70 -32.00 -3.37 20.62
N ALA A 71 -31.09 -3.45 19.64
CA ALA A 71 -30.90 -4.68 18.90
C ALA A 71 -30.52 -5.82 19.87
N PRO A 72 -31.03 -7.04 19.65
CA PRO A 72 -30.72 -8.17 20.51
C PRO A 72 -29.22 -8.45 20.47
N ASN A 73 -28.64 -8.83 21.63
CA ASN A 73 -27.26 -9.26 21.69
C ASN A 73 -27.00 -10.46 20.77
N GLY A 74 -25.77 -10.56 20.27
CA GLY A 74 -25.34 -11.63 19.37
C GLY A 74 -23.96 -12.17 19.76
N ASP A 75 -23.64 -13.35 19.23
CA ASP A 75 -22.32 -13.96 19.36
C ASP A 75 -21.53 -13.73 18.07
N VAL A 76 -20.23 -13.47 18.19
CA VAL A 76 -19.31 -13.32 17.07
C VAL A 76 -18.22 -14.40 17.16
N ASN A 77 -18.13 -15.24 16.13
CA ASN A 77 -17.08 -16.24 16.00
C ASN A 77 -16.08 -15.82 14.91
N VAL A 78 -14.81 -15.69 15.30
CA VAL A 78 -13.71 -15.37 14.41
C VAL A 78 -12.84 -16.60 14.22
N ASN A 79 -12.87 -17.18 13.02
CA ASN A 79 -12.01 -18.29 12.64
C ASN A 79 -10.72 -17.76 12.02
N LEU A 80 -9.62 -17.85 12.76
CA LEU A 80 -8.29 -17.47 12.31
C LEU A 80 -7.54 -18.71 11.84
N GLN A 81 -7.28 -18.81 10.54
CA GLN A 81 -6.42 -19.83 9.96
C GLN A 81 -5.00 -19.28 9.84
N LEU A 82 -4.07 -19.84 10.61
CA LEU A 82 -2.65 -19.54 10.49
C LEU A 82 -1.99 -20.55 9.54
N GLU A 83 -1.42 -20.06 8.45
CA GLU A 83 -0.75 -20.86 7.42
C GLU A 83 0.68 -20.38 7.17
N GLY A 84 1.60 -21.30 6.88
CA GLY A 84 2.95 -20.99 6.42
C GLY A 84 4.00 -21.85 7.09
N THR A 85 5.23 -21.34 7.24
CA THR A 85 6.33 -22.10 7.87
C THR A 85 7.03 -21.25 8.93
N TRP A 86 7.17 -21.80 10.14
CA TRP A 86 7.78 -21.11 11.28
C TRP A 86 9.23 -20.73 11.01
N ASN A 87 9.52 -19.43 10.99
CA ASN A 87 10.89 -18.92 10.92
C ASN A 87 11.62 -19.15 12.26
N SER A 88 12.94 -19.42 12.20
CA SER A 88 13.77 -19.73 13.37
C SER A 88 13.75 -18.66 14.45
N ASN A 89 13.53 -17.41 14.06
CA ASN A 89 13.58 -16.26 14.94
C ASN A 89 12.24 -16.01 15.66
N PHE A 90 11.18 -16.75 15.34
CA PHE A 90 9.85 -16.58 15.91
C PHE A 90 9.48 -17.72 16.86
N ASN A 91 8.81 -17.38 17.96
CA ASN A 91 8.51 -18.32 19.04
C ASN A 91 7.00 -18.48 19.27
N GLU A 92 6.22 -17.45 19.00
CA GLU A 92 4.83 -17.41 19.42
C GLU A 92 4.03 -16.54 18.46
N PHE A 93 2.82 -16.99 18.16
CA PHE A 93 1.79 -16.18 17.52
C PHE A 93 0.67 -15.99 18.53
N GLN A 94 0.26 -14.75 18.75
CA GLN A 94 -0.92 -14.42 19.54
C GLN A 94 -1.91 -13.69 18.66
N ALA A 95 -3.20 -13.88 18.92
CA ALA A 95 -4.23 -13.08 18.29
C ALA A 95 -5.33 -12.75 19.29
N THR A 96 -5.88 -11.56 19.17
CA THR A 96 -7.01 -11.07 19.96
C THR A 96 -8.05 -10.48 19.02
N ALA A 97 -9.27 -11.00 19.08
CA ALA A 97 -10.44 -10.40 18.47
C ALA A 97 -11.15 -9.53 19.51
N ARG A 98 -11.52 -8.31 19.13
CA ARG A 98 -12.25 -7.35 19.95
C ARG A 98 -13.40 -6.79 19.13
N MET A 99 -14.53 -6.53 19.76
CA MET A 99 -15.46 -5.56 19.17
C MET A 99 -15.11 -4.18 19.68
N CYS A 100 -15.52 -3.17 18.94
CA CYS A 100 -15.44 -1.76 19.29
C CYS A 100 -16.68 -1.04 18.76
N ASP A 101 -16.98 0.11 19.35
CA ASP A 101 -17.92 1.07 18.80
C ASP A 101 -17.27 1.89 17.68
N PHE A 102 -18.12 2.52 16.87
CA PHE A 102 -17.71 3.60 15.98
C PHE A 102 -17.90 4.94 16.69
N ASP A 103 -17.00 5.89 16.45
CA ASP A 103 -17.14 7.26 16.93
C ASP A 103 -18.16 8.06 16.10
N GLU A 104 -18.34 9.35 16.42
CA GLU A 104 -19.27 10.22 15.68
C GLU A 104 -18.87 10.45 14.21
N SER A 105 -17.62 10.20 13.85
CA SER A 105 -17.07 10.31 12.50
C SER A 105 -17.26 9.02 11.69
N GLY A 106 -17.62 7.92 12.35
CA GLY A 106 -17.67 6.58 11.76
C GLY A 106 -16.35 5.82 11.80
N ASP A 107 -15.35 6.36 12.52
CA ASP A 107 -14.05 5.71 12.74
C ASP A 107 -14.11 4.77 13.94
N VAL A 108 -13.13 3.87 14.07
CA VAL A 108 -13.08 2.94 15.23
C VAL A 108 -12.78 3.72 16.50
N ASP A 109 -13.67 3.63 17.49
CA ASP A 109 -13.38 4.11 18.84
C ASP A 109 -12.52 3.07 19.58
N TRP A 110 -11.20 3.26 19.51
CA TRP A 110 -10.21 2.37 20.13
C TRP A 110 -10.33 2.28 21.66
N GLU A 111 -10.88 3.31 22.32
CA GLU A 111 -11.08 3.31 23.78
C GLU A 111 -12.22 2.38 24.20
N SER A 112 -13.20 2.16 23.32
CA SER A 112 -14.33 1.26 23.55
C SER A 112 -14.00 -0.23 23.33
N CYS A 113 -12.84 -0.52 22.73
CA CYS A 113 -12.51 -1.85 22.25
C CYS A 113 -12.31 -2.87 23.37
N GLY A 114 -13.02 -4.00 23.30
CA GLY A 114 -12.76 -5.14 24.18
C GLY A 114 -13.29 -5.01 25.61
N GLU A 115 -13.87 -3.87 25.97
CA GLU A 115 -14.42 -3.58 27.30
C GLU A 115 -15.96 -3.61 27.29
N GLY A 116 -16.57 -3.59 28.49
CA GLY A 116 -18.02 -3.41 28.63
C GLY A 116 -18.87 -4.40 27.81
N SER A 117 -19.65 -3.86 26.86
CA SER A 117 -20.51 -4.61 25.93
C SER A 117 -19.80 -5.05 24.64
N ASN A 118 -18.59 -4.56 24.37
CA ASN A 118 -17.86 -4.86 23.14
C ASN A 118 -17.04 -6.15 23.26
N LYS A 119 -16.52 -6.49 24.45
CA LYS A 119 -15.89 -7.80 24.76
C LYS A 119 -14.72 -8.20 23.84
N SER A 120 -13.94 -9.19 24.28
CA SER A 120 -12.80 -9.69 23.52
C SER A 120 -12.56 -11.18 23.75
N SER A 121 -11.83 -11.80 22.82
CA SER A 121 -11.36 -13.19 22.92
C SER A 121 -9.95 -13.28 22.37
N SER A 122 -9.08 -14.02 23.05
CA SER A 122 -7.67 -14.16 22.65
C SER A 122 -7.22 -15.62 22.56
N THR A 123 -6.13 -15.85 21.82
CA THR A 123 -5.48 -17.15 21.73
C THR A 123 -3.97 -17.00 21.57
N ASP A 124 -3.27 -18.00 22.09
CA ASP A 124 -1.82 -18.14 21.93
C ASP A 124 -1.50 -19.46 21.21
N ILE A 125 -0.65 -19.36 20.20
CA ILE A 125 -0.10 -20.49 19.45
C ILE A 125 1.42 -20.46 19.61
N THR A 126 1.92 -21.25 20.54
CA THR A 126 3.35 -21.41 20.76
C THR A 126 3.97 -22.38 19.76
N ARG A 127 5.20 -22.08 19.33
CA ARG A 127 5.99 -22.89 18.40
C ARG A 127 6.31 -24.27 18.97
N LYS A 128 6.26 -25.30 18.10
CA LYS A 128 6.75 -26.66 18.40
C LYS A 128 8.19 -26.91 17.91
N SER A 129 8.58 -26.38 16.73
CA SER A 129 9.93 -26.54 16.13
C SER A 129 10.17 -25.59 14.94
N THR A 130 11.42 -25.21 14.65
CA THR A 130 11.81 -24.41 13.45
C THR A 130 11.45 -25.12 12.15
N GLY A 131 11.13 -24.35 11.08
CA GLY A 131 11.00 -24.91 9.72
C GLY A 131 9.84 -25.88 9.57
N THR A 132 8.96 -25.94 10.57
CA THR A 132 7.76 -26.76 10.55
C THR A 132 6.64 -25.95 9.92
N SER A 133 5.93 -26.53 8.97
CA SER A 133 4.76 -25.88 8.40
C SER A 133 3.63 -25.85 9.42
N ILE A 134 2.87 -24.76 9.44
CA ILE A 134 1.65 -24.61 10.22
C ILE A 134 0.47 -24.47 9.27
N ASN A 135 -0.61 -25.16 9.62
CA ASN A 135 -1.93 -24.96 9.06
C ASN A 135 -2.90 -25.26 10.21
N LYS A 136 -3.23 -24.21 10.99
CA LYS A 136 -4.03 -24.34 12.21
C LYS A 136 -5.12 -23.30 12.19
N THR A 137 -6.37 -23.75 12.35
CA THR A 137 -7.50 -22.87 12.60
C THR A 137 -7.72 -22.75 14.10
N VAL A 138 -7.93 -21.52 14.57
CA VAL A 138 -8.40 -21.22 15.91
C VAL A 138 -9.67 -20.41 15.82
N THR A 139 -10.67 -20.77 16.61
CA THR A 139 -11.91 -20.01 16.73
C THR A 139 -11.85 -19.17 17.99
N LEU A 140 -11.95 -17.84 17.84
CA LEU A 140 -12.16 -16.89 18.92
C LEU A 140 -13.65 -16.61 19.01
N ASN A 141 -14.25 -16.78 20.18
CA ASN A 141 -15.68 -16.57 20.38
C ASN A 141 -15.87 -15.37 21.31
N ILE A 142 -16.56 -14.35 20.80
CA ILE A 142 -16.99 -13.18 21.54
C ILE A 142 -18.49 -13.34 21.76
N ALA A 143 -18.87 -13.70 22.99
CA ALA A 143 -20.27 -13.96 23.34
C ALA A 143 -20.96 -12.71 23.90
N ASP A 144 -22.28 -12.64 23.70
CA ASP A 144 -23.15 -11.62 24.32
C ASP A 144 -22.73 -10.17 23.99
N THR A 145 -22.29 -9.94 22.74
CA THR A 145 -21.98 -8.60 22.23
C THR A 145 -23.27 -7.83 22.02
N GLN A 146 -23.30 -6.56 22.44
CA GLN A 146 -24.44 -5.68 22.21
C GLN A 146 -24.74 -5.56 20.72
N GLY A 147 -26.02 -5.71 20.36
CA GLY A 147 -26.42 -5.65 18.97
C GLY A 147 -26.30 -4.26 18.34
N GLY A 148 -26.22 -4.22 17.01
CA GLY A 148 -26.05 -3.05 16.15
C GLY A 148 -24.69 -3.01 15.45
N PRO A 149 -24.43 -1.93 14.69
CA PRO A 149 -23.16 -1.71 14.01
C PRO A 149 -21.99 -1.62 14.99
N LYS A 150 -20.93 -2.38 14.71
CA LYS A 150 -19.69 -2.46 15.50
C LYS A 150 -18.49 -2.60 14.58
N ALA A 151 -17.31 -2.25 15.08
CA ALA A 151 -16.04 -2.64 14.48
C ALA A 151 -15.55 -3.95 15.11
N LEU A 152 -15.29 -4.96 14.29
CA LEU A 152 -14.50 -6.14 14.66
C LEU A 152 -13.03 -5.84 14.37
N VAL A 153 -12.21 -5.85 15.42
CA VAL A 153 -10.76 -5.62 15.35
C VAL A 153 -10.01 -6.89 15.70
N ILE A 154 -9.07 -7.28 14.85
CA ILE A 154 -8.23 -8.46 15.03
C ILE A 154 -6.80 -8.01 15.13
N ILE A 155 -6.27 -8.04 16.34
CA ILE A 155 -4.88 -7.74 16.63
C ILE A 155 -4.11 -9.06 16.59
N TYR A 156 -3.00 -9.11 15.88
CA TYR A 156 -2.13 -10.28 15.83
C TYR A 156 -0.68 -9.89 16.11
N ASP A 157 -0.03 -10.70 16.93
CA ASP A 157 1.35 -10.49 17.37
C ASP A 157 2.19 -11.70 17.02
N TYR A 158 3.17 -11.50 16.16
CA TYR A 158 4.17 -12.49 15.84
C TYR A 158 5.45 -12.21 16.62
N LYS A 159 5.62 -12.94 17.73
CA LYS A 159 6.70 -12.70 18.69
C LYS A 159 7.95 -13.47 18.33
N ARG A 160 9.06 -12.76 18.32
CA ARG A 160 10.42 -13.30 18.19
C ARG A 160 10.84 -14.07 19.44
N THR A 161 11.93 -14.82 19.34
CA THR A 161 12.56 -15.52 20.46
C THR A 161 13.07 -14.58 21.55
N ASP A 162 13.30 -13.31 21.24
CA ASP A 162 13.65 -12.26 22.20
C ASP A 162 12.43 -11.57 22.84
N GLY A 163 11.22 -12.03 22.49
CA GLY A 163 9.94 -11.52 23.02
C GLY A 163 9.41 -10.28 22.30
N LYS A 164 10.13 -9.74 21.32
CA LYS A 164 9.67 -8.59 20.54
C LYS A 164 8.67 -9.00 19.46
N ILE A 165 7.73 -8.12 19.14
CA ILE A 165 6.72 -8.32 18.09
C ILE A 165 7.30 -7.85 16.75
N ASP A 166 7.13 -8.67 15.72
CA ASP A 166 7.59 -8.40 14.35
C ASP A 166 6.59 -8.99 13.35
N ASN A 167 5.63 -8.17 12.95
CA ASN A 167 4.50 -8.55 12.10
C ASN A 167 4.79 -8.36 10.60
N THR A 168 6.01 -7.93 10.24
CA THR A 168 6.40 -7.75 8.85
C THR A 168 6.23 -9.01 8.01
N GLY A 169 5.68 -8.83 6.80
CA GLY A 169 5.47 -9.88 5.80
C GLY A 169 4.34 -10.85 6.12
N ILE A 170 3.52 -10.59 7.16
CA ILE A 170 2.30 -11.36 7.41
C ILE A 170 1.19 -10.80 6.54
N GLN A 171 0.65 -11.65 5.67
CA GLN A 171 -0.49 -11.29 4.82
C GLN A 171 -1.80 -11.73 5.48
N VAL A 172 -2.83 -10.90 5.39
CA VAL A 172 -4.17 -11.18 5.91
C VAL A 172 -5.14 -11.31 4.73
N GLU A 173 -5.67 -12.51 4.54
CA GLU A 173 -6.69 -12.81 3.53
C GLU A 173 -8.06 -12.98 4.21
N VAL A 174 -9.08 -12.27 3.74
CA VAL A 174 -10.48 -12.50 4.16
C VAL A 174 -11.02 -13.67 3.35
N VAL A 175 -11.35 -14.78 4.02
CA VAL A 175 -11.75 -16.04 3.35
C VAL A 175 -13.27 -16.09 3.16
N ASN A 176 -14.02 -15.72 4.20
CA ASN A 176 -15.48 -15.69 4.17
C ASN A 176 -15.93 -14.50 5.01
N ASN A 177 -16.17 -13.37 4.37
CA ASN A 177 -17.08 -12.36 4.90
C ASN A 177 -17.70 -11.55 3.77
N THR A 178 -19.03 -11.46 3.75
CA THR A 178 -19.79 -10.57 2.87
C THR A 178 -19.97 -9.17 3.45
N GLU A 179 -19.62 -8.96 4.72
CA GLU A 179 -19.87 -7.72 5.47
C GLU A 179 -18.59 -6.96 5.85
N CYS A 180 -17.40 -7.57 5.75
CA CYS A 180 -16.17 -6.79 5.79
C CYS A 180 -16.01 -6.06 4.45
N GLY A 181 -16.34 -4.77 4.43
CA GLY A 181 -15.88 -3.86 3.39
C GLY A 181 -14.35 -3.78 3.35
N PRO A 182 -13.75 -3.23 2.27
CA PRO A 182 -12.30 -3.03 2.21
C PRO A 182 -11.89 -2.14 3.37
N SER A 183 -11.30 -2.75 4.39
CA SER A 183 -10.87 -2.07 5.59
C SER A 183 -9.42 -1.65 5.49
N GLU A 184 -9.09 -0.64 6.27
CA GLU A 184 -7.71 -0.24 6.52
C GLU A 184 -7.01 -1.39 7.26
N VAL A 185 -6.04 -2.01 6.59
CA VAL A 185 -5.08 -2.89 7.24
C VAL A 185 -4.02 -1.97 7.82
N ASP A 186 -4.06 -1.76 9.12
CA ASP A 186 -2.95 -1.14 9.84
C ASP A 186 -2.03 -2.27 10.33
N PHE A 187 -0.72 -2.21 10.08
CA PHE A 187 0.19 -3.37 10.13
C PHE A 187 0.31 -4.04 11.52
N GLY A 188 -0.63 -4.92 11.86
CA GLY A 188 -0.79 -5.57 13.18
C GLY A 188 -2.23 -5.60 13.71
N ALA A 189 -3.14 -4.89 13.05
CA ALA A 189 -4.57 -4.91 13.32
C ALA A 189 -5.38 -4.95 12.01
N TYR A 190 -6.32 -5.89 11.92
CA TYR A 190 -7.32 -5.91 10.87
C TYR A 190 -8.64 -5.39 11.43
N VAL A 191 -9.17 -4.32 10.84
CA VAL A 191 -10.47 -3.73 11.23
C VAL A 191 -11.55 -4.21 10.27
N CYS A 192 -12.79 -4.36 10.72
CA CYS A 192 -13.91 -4.69 9.84
C CYS A 192 -15.22 -4.20 10.46
N GLY A 193 -16.06 -3.50 9.68
CA GLY A 193 -17.42 -3.20 10.11
C GLY A 193 -18.30 -4.44 10.09
N VAL A 194 -19.09 -4.65 11.14
CA VAL A 194 -20.02 -5.78 11.28
C VAL A 194 -21.31 -5.32 11.96
N ASP A 195 -22.42 -6.00 11.70
CA ASP A 195 -23.65 -5.81 12.47
C ASP A 195 -23.80 -6.98 13.47
N ALA A 196 -23.64 -6.69 14.76
CA ALA A 196 -23.84 -7.69 15.80
C ALA A 196 -25.35 -7.84 16.07
N GLY A 197 -25.89 -9.05 16.12
CA GLY A 197 -27.22 -9.26 16.66
C GLY A 197 -28.06 -10.35 15.99
N GLY A 198 -28.93 -10.97 16.80
CA GLY A 198 -29.82 -12.02 16.34
C GLY A 198 -29.12 -13.36 16.14
N ALA A 199 -28.55 -13.60 14.96
CA ALA A 199 -27.85 -14.84 14.64
C ALA A 199 -26.34 -14.73 14.91
N PRO A 200 -25.64 -15.82 15.26
CA PRO A 200 -24.19 -15.78 15.41
C PRO A 200 -23.49 -15.37 14.12
N LEU A 201 -22.69 -14.31 14.20
CA LEU A 201 -21.83 -13.89 13.11
C LEU A 201 -20.62 -14.82 13.04
N ASN A 202 -20.26 -15.27 11.84
CA ASN A 202 -19.09 -16.12 11.63
C ASN A 202 -18.20 -15.51 10.56
N THR A 203 -17.02 -15.06 10.97
CA THR A 203 -16.03 -14.45 10.07
C THR A 203 -14.79 -15.32 10.02
N SER A 204 -14.21 -15.50 8.83
CA SER A 204 -12.99 -16.29 8.66
C SER A 204 -11.87 -15.48 8.00
N PHE A 205 -10.71 -15.49 8.65
CA PHE A 205 -9.49 -14.86 8.18
C PHE A 205 -8.41 -15.91 8.03
N LYS A 206 -7.54 -15.71 7.05
CA LYS A 206 -6.33 -16.50 6.87
C LYS A 206 -5.13 -15.58 6.99
N LEU A 207 -4.29 -15.86 7.98
CA LEU A 207 -3.02 -15.18 8.18
C LEU A 207 -1.92 -16.06 7.60
N VAL A 208 -1.27 -15.55 6.56
CA VAL A 208 -0.17 -16.23 5.87
C VAL A 208 1.13 -15.69 6.43
N LEU A 209 1.93 -16.57 7.04
CA LEU A 209 3.26 -16.22 7.54
C LEU A 209 4.20 -15.86 6.37
N PRO A 210 5.15 -14.94 6.60
CA PRO A 210 6.13 -14.54 5.60
C PRO A 210 6.91 -15.74 5.07
N THR A 211 7.43 -15.60 3.85
CA THR A 211 8.27 -16.63 3.22
C THR A 211 9.42 -17.01 4.15
N HIS A 212 9.53 -18.31 4.46
CA HIS A 212 10.47 -18.82 5.44
C HIS A 212 11.93 -18.50 5.07
N ASN A 213 12.69 -17.96 6.03
CA ASN A 213 14.07 -17.47 5.86
C ASN A 213 14.26 -16.34 4.84
N ALA A 214 13.17 -15.76 4.31
CA ALA A 214 13.28 -14.57 3.50
C ALA A 214 13.38 -13.33 4.39
N THR A 215 14.21 -12.39 3.96
CA THR A 215 14.34 -11.06 4.55
C THR A 215 14.57 -10.08 3.41
N ALA A 216 13.79 -9.01 3.43
CA ALA A 216 13.90 -7.90 2.51
C ALA A 216 14.57 -6.71 3.21
N TYR A 217 15.33 -5.95 2.42
CA TYR A 217 16.01 -4.73 2.84
C TYR A 217 15.71 -3.64 1.85
N GLU A 218 15.44 -2.45 2.35
CA GLU A 218 15.09 -1.28 1.55
C GLU A 218 15.98 -0.11 1.97
N LEU A 219 16.80 0.40 1.05
CA LEU A 219 17.56 1.63 1.29
C LEU A 219 16.81 2.79 0.63
N ARG A 220 16.44 3.79 1.43
CA ARG A 220 15.86 5.07 0.99
C ARG A 220 16.87 6.18 1.19
N LEU A 221 16.96 7.11 0.25
CA LEU A 221 17.81 8.29 0.30
C LEU A 221 17.06 9.49 -0.29
N GLY A 222 16.94 10.59 0.44
CA GLY A 222 16.31 11.78 -0.12
C GLY A 222 16.51 13.02 0.74
N ARG A 223 15.69 14.04 0.50
CA ARG A 223 15.80 15.34 1.17
C ARG A 223 15.13 15.30 2.54
N GLU A 224 15.87 15.67 3.58
CA GLU A 224 15.32 15.96 4.90
C GLU A 224 14.54 17.27 4.88
N VAL A 225 13.32 17.27 5.39
CA VAL A 225 12.45 18.47 5.38
C VAL A 225 12.07 19.01 6.75
N ASN A 226 12.19 18.19 7.80
CA ASN A 226 11.84 18.59 9.15
C ASN A 226 12.77 17.95 10.19
N GLU A 227 12.61 18.38 11.44
CA GLU A 227 13.36 17.84 12.58
C GLU A 227 13.03 16.37 12.92
N PHE A 228 11.91 15.86 12.39
CA PHE A 228 11.50 14.45 12.48
C PHE A 228 12.15 13.57 11.41
N ARG A 229 13.07 14.12 10.60
CA ARG A 229 13.84 13.41 9.57
C ARG A 229 12.98 12.74 8.51
N GLU A 230 11.85 13.37 8.19
CA GLU A 230 11.02 12.96 7.07
C GLU A 230 11.77 13.17 5.75
N ILE A 231 11.68 12.18 4.86
CA ILE A 231 12.30 12.21 3.53
C ILE A 231 11.25 12.56 2.48
N ILE A 232 11.51 13.62 1.70
CA ILE A 232 10.79 13.92 0.46
C ILE A 232 11.62 13.47 -0.75
N GLU A 233 10.92 13.01 -1.80
CA GLU A 233 11.50 12.49 -3.05
C GLU A 233 12.51 11.36 -2.78
N PRO A 234 12.14 10.30 -2.02
CA PRO A 234 13.08 9.24 -1.70
C PRO A 234 13.50 8.50 -2.98
N CYS A 235 14.81 8.47 -3.22
CA CYS A 235 15.42 7.45 -4.04
C CYS A 235 15.40 6.15 -3.25
N THR A 236 14.80 5.10 -3.81
CA THR A 236 14.64 3.84 -3.11
C THR A 236 15.18 2.69 -3.92
N HIS A 237 15.72 1.71 -3.22
CA HIS A 237 16.00 0.40 -3.80
C HIS A 237 15.83 -0.67 -2.73
N ALA A 238 15.10 -1.71 -3.08
CA ALA A 238 14.88 -2.85 -2.21
C ALA A 238 15.50 -4.11 -2.81
N ILE A 239 16.00 -5.01 -1.97
CA ILE A 239 16.40 -6.37 -2.34
C ILE A 239 15.76 -7.34 -1.38
N ASP A 240 15.50 -8.55 -1.85
CA ASP A 240 15.12 -9.66 -0.99
C ASP A 240 15.83 -10.95 -1.39
N THR A 241 15.41 -12.07 -0.80
CA THR A 241 16.05 -13.38 -1.02
C THR A 241 15.81 -13.92 -2.43
N ASN A 242 14.70 -13.54 -3.08
CA ASN A 242 14.25 -13.97 -4.39
C ASN A 242 14.59 -12.95 -5.49
N ASN A 243 14.65 -11.66 -5.15
CA ASN A 243 15.01 -10.57 -6.06
C ASN A 243 16.32 -9.88 -5.63
N LYS A 244 17.45 -10.49 -6.01
CA LYS A 244 18.79 -9.95 -5.74
C LYS A 244 19.17 -8.74 -6.60
N ASN A 245 18.46 -8.54 -7.72
CA ASN A 245 18.65 -7.37 -8.58
C ASN A 245 17.79 -6.19 -8.11
N GLY A 246 16.85 -6.46 -7.20
CA GLY A 246 16.04 -5.50 -6.51
C GLY A 246 14.91 -4.88 -7.31
N THR A 247 14.11 -4.07 -6.63
CA THR A 247 13.13 -3.16 -7.21
C THR A 247 13.59 -1.73 -6.91
N ALA A 248 13.65 -0.91 -7.95
CA ALA A 248 14.01 0.50 -7.84
C ALA A 248 12.74 1.33 -7.96
N ALA A 249 12.44 2.17 -6.97
CA ALA A 249 11.53 3.28 -7.18
C ALA A 249 12.35 4.47 -7.71
N GLN A 250 11.89 5.07 -8.81
CA GLN A 250 12.49 6.29 -9.32
C GLN A 250 11.87 7.46 -8.59
N GLY A 251 12.70 8.28 -7.94
CA GLY A 251 12.23 9.57 -7.42
C GLY A 251 11.78 10.48 -8.55
N GLU A 252 10.89 11.40 -8.21
CA GLU A 252 10.37 12.39 -9.14
C GLU A 252 11.53 13.17 -9.79
N ARG A 253 11.43 13.44 -11.10
CA ARG A 253 12.37 14.32 -11.86
C ARG A 253 13.75 13.74 -12.17
N GLY A 254 13.96 12.42 -12.04
CA GLY A 254 15.22 11.78 -12.44
C GLY A 254 16.42 12.23 -11.61
N GLN A 255 16.17 12.65 -10.37
CA GLN A 255 17.19 12.93 -9.36
C GLN A 255 17.76 11.65 -8.74
N CYS A 256 17.15 10.49 -9.05
CA CYS A 256 17.49 9.22 -8.45
C CYS A 256 18.11 8.26 -9.45
N SER A 257 19.13 7.54 -8.99
CA SER A 257 19.51 6.27 -9.59
C SER A 257 19.79 5.26 -8.49
N SER A 258 19.44 4.00 -8.75
CA SER A 258 19.73 2.93 -7.81
C SER A 258 19.94 1.61 -8.52
N TYR A 259 20.72 0.74 -7.91
CA TYR A 259 20.97 -0.61 -8.38
C TYR A 259 21.39 -1.51 -7.22
N ALA A 260 21.16 -2.81 -7.39
CA ALA A 260 21.72 -3.83 -6.54
C ALA A 260 22.76 -4.66 -7.30
N GLU A 261 23.80 -5.07 -6.59
CA GLU A 261 24.80 -6.02 -7.06
C GLU A 261 25.13 -6.99 -5.93
N GLY A 262 24.67 -8.23 -6.06
CA GLY A 262 24.90 -9.28 -5.06
C GLY A 262 24.25 -8.96 -3.71
N ASN A 263 25.07 -8.63 -2.71
CA ASN A 263 24.62 -8.29 -1.35
C ASN A 263 24.61 -6.78 -1.09
N THR A 264 24.78 -5.98 -2.12
CA THR A 264 24.97 -4.54 -1.99
C THR A 264 23.86 -3.78 -2.72
N ILE A 265 23.23 -2.84 -2.03
CA ILE A 265 22.33 -1.84 -2.60
C ILE A 265 23.10 -0.54 -2.73
N LYS A 266 22.98 0.15 -3.86
CA LYS A 266 23.45 1.53 -4.01
C LYS A 266 22.30 2.42 -4.45
N VAL A 267 22.18 3.55 -3.78
CA VAL A 267 21.20 4.58 -4.08
C VAL A 267 21.93 5.90 -4.18
N ALA A 268 21.67 6.65 -5.25
CA ALA A 268 22.24 7.95 -5.51
C ALA A 268 21.15 9.00 -5.66
N PHE A 269 21.34 10.13 -4.96
CA PHE A 269 20.50 11.32 -5.03
C PHE A 269 21.30 12.47 -5.63
N HIS A 270 20.80 13.06 -6.71
CA HIS A 270 21.40 14.17 -7.44
C HIS A 270 20.73 15.47 -7.02
N ASN A 271 21.46 16.35 -6.33
CA ASN A 271 20.94 17.68 -6.01
C ASN A 271 20.90 18.54 -7.27
N ARG A 272 19.73 18.65 -7.89
CA ARG A 272 19.49 19.51 -9.07
C ARG A 272 19.00 20.91 -8.69
N GLU A 273 18.82 21.17 -7.41
CA GLU A 273 18.42 22.49 -6.93
C GLU A 273 19.61 23.45 -6.98
N SER A 274 19.31 24.75 -7.03
CA SER A 274 20.32 25.81 -6.99
C SER A 274 20.91 26.03 -5.59
N THR A 275 20.30 25.43 -4.56
CA THR A 275 20.70 25.55 -3.17
C THR A 275 21.25 24.24 -2.63
N GLU A 276 22.00 24.37 -1.55
CA GLU A 276 22.38 23.23 -0.71
C GLU A 276 21.15 22.50 -0.19
N GLN A 277 21.24 21.16 -0.14
CA GLN A 277 20.21 20.28 0.37
C GLN A 277 20.74 19.46 1.54
N LYS A 278 19.86 19.17 2.48
CA LYS A 278 20.11 18.23 3.57
C LYS A 278 19.62 16.86 3.12
N ILE A 279 20.52 15.90 3.03
CA ILE A 279 20.24 14.56 2.53
C ILE A 279 20.32 13.55 3.66
N TYR A 280 19.38 12.62 3.66
CA TYR A 280 19.18 11.68 4.73
C TYR A 280 18.89 10.28 4.18
N TRP A 281 19.37 9.24 4.87
CA TRP A 281 19.11 7.85 4.50
C TRP A 281 18.29 7.12 5.57
N LEU A 282 17.44 6.21 5.09
CA LEU A 282 16.70 5.24 5.90
C LEU A 282 16.99 3.83 5.37
N LEU A 283 17.18 2.88 6.27
CA LEU A 283 17.28 1.46 5.97
C LEU A 283 16.06 0.76 6.60
N GLY A 284 15.16 0.29 5.76
CA GLY A 284 14.08 -0.63 6.12
C GLY A 284 14.55 -2.08 6.10
N ARG A 285 14.09 -2.86 7.06
CA ARG A 285 14.28 -4.32 7.15
C ARG A 285 12.95 -4.96 7.49
N CYS A 286 12.52 -5.92 6.69
CA CYS A 286 11.29 -6.66 6.91
C CYS A 286 11.49 -8.18 6.71
N ASN A 287 10.72 -9.00 7.44
CA ASN A 287 10.68 -10.44 7.20
C ASN A 287 9.88 -10.73 5.93
N GLY A 288 10.21 -11.84 5.27
CA GLY A 288 9.56 -12.22 4.02
C GLY A 288 10.26 -11.62 2.80
N THR A 289 9.56 -11.74 1.67
CA THR A 289 9.90 -11.10 0.39
C THR A 289 9.30 -9.70 0.32
N PHE A 290 9.65 -8.94 -0.71
CA PHE A 290 9.04 -7.63 -0.93
C PHE A 290 7.54 -7.76 -1.27
N ASP A 291 7.16 -8.83 -1.99
CA ASP A 291 5.75 -9.15 -2.30
C ASP A 291 4.98 -9.50 -1.02
N ASP A 292 5.62 -10.18 -0.06
CA ASP A 292 5.02 -10.47 1.24
C ASP A 292 4.68 -9.18 2.02
N ASN A 293 5.37 -8.07 1.73
CA ASN A 293 5.23 -6.78 2.39
C ASN A 293 4.61 -5.71 1.49
N GLU A 294 3.85 -6.11 0.45
CA GLU A 294 3.13 -5.20 -0.45
C GLU A 294 4.03 -4.12 -1.10
N GLY A 295 5.32 -4.42 -1.24
CA GLY A 295 6.28 -3.54 -1.87
C GLY A 295 6.89 -2.48 -0.95
N TYR A 296 6.82 -2.61 0.38
CA TYR A 296 7.50 -1.69 1.30
C TYR A 296 7.95 -2.38 2.59
N CYS A 297 9.17 -2.11 3.07
CA CYS A 297 9.56 -2.56 4.42
C CYS A 297 9.16 -1.51 5.47
N GLU A 298 7.87 -1.30 5.66
CA GLU A 298 7.36 -0.32 6.62
C GLU A 298 7.42 -0.81 8.07
N THR A 299 7.21 0.13 8.99
CA THR A 299 7.23 -0.08 10.43
C THR A 299 6.30 -1.22 10.85
N ASN A 300 6.73 -2.05 11.81
CA ASN A 300 5.79 -2.79 12.64
C ASN A 300 4.87 -1.73 13.27
N ALA A 301 3.60 -1.64 12.85
CA ALA A 301 2.73 -0.57 13.30
C ALA A 301 2.58 -0.61 14.83
N PRO A 302 2.21 0.53 15.44
CA PRO A 302 2.21 0.66 16.88
C PRO A 302 1.00 -0.09 17.44
N VAL A 303 1.20 -1.34 17.85
CA VAL A 303 0.54 -1.75 19.08
C VAL A 303 1.15 -0.84 20.15
N GLU A 304 0.38 -0.25 21.06
CA GLU A 304 0.82 0.66 22.16
C GLU A 304 1.91 0.07 23.09
N THR A 305 2.46 -1.08 22.75
CA THR A 305 3.54 -1.76 23.41
C THR A 305 4.90 -1.22 22.98
N THR A 306 5.79 -1.08 23.94
CA THR A 306 7.20 -0.73 23.72
C THR A 306 8.04 -1.92 23.20
N ASN A 307 7.40 -3.04 22.88
CA ASN A 307 8.05 -4.32 22.55
C ASN A 307 8.10 -4.61 21.05
N LEU A 308 8.05 -3.59 20.20
CA LEU A 308 8.14 -3.75 18.74
C LEU A 308 9.60 -3.89 18.29
N VAL A 309 9.82 -4.67 17.23
CA VAL A 309 11.10 -4.63 16.50
C VAL A 309 11.17 -3.33 15.69
N GLN A 310 12.27 -2.62 15.84
CA GLN A 310 12.62 -1.50 14.98
C GLN A 310 12.98 -2.04 13.59
N ASN A 311 12.20 -1.66 12.58
CA ASN A 311 12.43 -2.06 11.18
C ASN A 311 13.05 -0.94 10.35
N ILE A 312 12.88 0.31 10.80
CA ILE A 312 13.44 1.49 10.15
C ILE A 312 14.62 1.98 10.98
N PHE A 313 15.78 2.05 10.32
CA PHE A 313 17.01 2.58 10.88
C PHE A 313 17.44 3.78 10.08
N ASP A 314 17.91 4.79 10.77
CA ASP A 314 18.06 6.12 10.20
C ASP A 314 19.48 6.65 10.44
N ALA A 315 19.95 7.52 9.54
CA ALA A 315 21.29 8.07 9.63
C ALA A 315 21.53 8.82 10.94
N GLU A 316 22.69 8.64 11.57
CA GLU A 316 23.02 9.47 12.74
C GLU A 316 23.13 10.95 12.34
N GLN A 317 23.66 11.21 11.14
CA GLN A 317 23.94 12.54 10.64
C GLN A 317 23.38 12.74 9.23
N THR A 318 22.83 13.92 9.02
CA THR A 318 22.44 14.44 7.71
C THR A 318 23.67 14.78 6.89
N LEU A 319 23.65 14.41 5.62
CA LEU A 319 24.68 14.78 4.66
C LEU A 319 24.32 16.11 4.01
N THR A 320 25.17 17.10 4.18
CA THR A 320 25.04 18.36 3.44
C THR A 320 25.48 18.16 1.99
N LEU A 321 24.58 18.39 1.04
CA LEU A 321 24.80 18.17 -0.39
C LEU A 321 24.70 19.50 -1.16
N PRO A 322 25.83 20.09 -1.60
CA PRO A 322 25.82 21.32 -2.39
C PRO A 322 25.08 21.16 -3.72
N ALA A 323 24.67 22.29 -4.30
CA ALA A 323 24.03 22.33 -5.62
C ALA A 323 24.87 21.61 -6.69
N GLY A 324 24.22 20.77 -7.49
CA GLY A 324 24.84 20.00 -8.57
C GLY A 324 25.65 18.78 -8.13
N GLN A 325 25.81 18.51 -6.83
CA GLN A 325 26.52 17.33 -6.33
C GLN A 325 25.61 16.10 -6.23
N VAL A 326 26.23 14.93 -6.06
CA VAL A 326 25.53 13.66 -5.89
C VAL A 326 25.89 13.05 -4.54
N ALA A 327 24.89 12.64 -3.77
CA ALA A 327 25.06 11.77 -2.61
C ALA A 327 24.88 10.32 -3.05
N VAL A 328 25.81 9.44 -2.70
CA VAL A 328 25.70 8.00 -2.97
C VAL A 328 25.78 7.25 -1.65
N CYS A 329 24.71 6.55 -1.30
CA CYS A 329 24.64 5.66 -0.16
C CYS A 329 24.71 4.21 -0.62
N THR A 330 25.52 3.44 0.07
CA THR A 330 25.73 2.01 -0.19
C THR A 330 25.33 1.23 1.05
N PHE A 331 24.40 0.29 0.92
CA PHE A 331 24.08 -0.70 1.94
C PHE A 331 24.72 -2.05 1.57
N ASP A 332 25.42 -2.69 2.50
CA ASP A 332 26.02 -4.01 2.36
C ASP A 332 25.41 -4.99 3.38
N LYS A 333 24.56 -5.89 2.89
CA LYS A 333 23.88 -6.91 3.70
C LYS A 333 24.85 -7.80 4.48
N SER A 334 26.07 -8.02 3.96
CA SER A 334 27.06 -8.87 4.65
C SER A 334 27.60 -8.26 5.93
N LYS A 335 27.45 -6.94 6.10
CA LYS A 335 27.84 -6.20 7.30
C LYS A 335 26.67 -5.95 8.24
N TYR A 336 25.44 -6.29 7.85
CA TYR A 336 24.27 -6.07 8.67
C TYR A 336 24.38 -6.86 9.99
N PRO A 337 24.20 -6.22 11.15
CA PRO A 337 24.44 -6.86 12.44
C PRO A 337 23.40 -7.94 12.72
N THR A 338 23.81 -9.02 13.39
CA THR A 338 22.90 -10.07 13.85
C THR A 338 21.96 -9.60 14.97
N THR A 339 22.40 -8.61 15.75
CA THR A 339 21.59 -7.99 16.81
C THR A 339 21.10 -6.63 16.32
N GLU A 340 19.81 -6.57 16.02
CA GLU A 340 19.17 -5.43 15.38
C GLU A 340 18.74 -4.38 16.41
N ASN A 341 19.52 -3.32 16.51
CA ASN A 341 19.15 -2.08 17.16
C ASN A 341 19.86 -0.92 16.45
N GLU A 342 19.35 0.29 16.63
CA GLU A 342 19.86 1.50 15.98
C GLU A 342 21.37 1.69 16.15
N ALA A 343 21.89 1.51 17.36
CA ALA A 343 23.32 1.68 17.64
C ALA A 343 24.18 0.64 16.89
N ASN A 344 23.76 -0.61 16.84
CA ASN A 344 24.46 -1.68 16.13
C ASN A 344 24.40 -1.48 14.62
N VAL A 345 23.24 -1.12 14.07
CA VAL A 345 23.11 -0.88 12.62
C VAL A 345 24.00 0.30 12.20
N ARG A 346 24.00 1.40 12.96
CA ARG A 346 24.86 2.56 12.70
C ARG A 346 26.35 2.22 12.82
N SER A 347 26.75 1.52 13.87
CA SER A 347 28.17 1.18 14.11
C SER A 347 28.71 0.04 13.23
N SER A 348 27.83 -0.76 12.62
CA SER A 348 28.24 -1.88 11.74
C SER A 348 28.93 -1.45 10.45
N GLY A 349 28.73 -0.18 10.02
CA GLY A 349 29.15 0.27 8.71
C GLY A 349 28.40 -0.44 7.56
N ALA A 350 27.22 -0.99 7.84
CA ALA A 350 26.36 -1.60 6.83
C ALA A 350 25.89 -0.56 5.81
N VAL A 351 25.61 0.67 6.23
CA VAL A 351 25.33 1.80 5.33
C VAL A 351 26.49 2.78 5.38
N SER A 352 26.99 3.17 4.21
CA SER A 352 28.00 4.22 4.06
C SER A 352 27.61 5.19 2.95
N CYS A 353 27.70 6.49 3.22
CA CYS A 353 27.35 7.53 2.26
C CYS A 353 28.53 8.43 1.96
N VAL A 354 28.66 8.82 0.69
CA VAL A 354 29.69 9.76 0.23
C VAL A 354 29.06 10.82 -0.67
N THR A 355 29.60 12.02 -0.64
CA THR A 355 29.35 13.04 -1.66
C THR A 355 30.37 12.90 -2.78
N ALA A 356 29.89 13.01 -4.02
CA ALA A 356 30.72 13.01 -5.20
C ALA A 356 30.33 14.17 -6.11
N ALA A 357 31.34 14.76 -6.75
CA ALA A 357 31.12 15.64 -7.88
C ALA A 357 30.38 14.86 -8.98
N PRO A 358 29.45 15.50 -9.72
CA PRO A 358 28.79 14.85 -10.83
C PRO A 358 29.87 14.34 -11.77
N THR A 359 29.88 13.03 -12.01
CA THR A 359 30.80 12.45 -12.99
C THR A 359 30.44 13.09 -14.32
N ALA A 360 31.37 13.82 -14.94
CA ALA A 360 31.11 14.46 -16.23
C ALA A 360 30.53 13.40 -17.17
N THR A 361 29.34 13.66 -17.70
CA THR A 361 28.73 12.79 -18.71
C THR A 361 29.79 12.56 -19.79
N PRO A 362 30.19 11.30 -20.09
CA PRO A 362 31.16 11.07 -21.13
C PRO A 362 30.63 11.71 -22.40
N VAL A 363 31.33 12.74 -22.88
CA VAL A 363 31.00 13.38 -24.14
C VAL A 363 31.27 12.31 -25.18
N HIS A 364 30.21 11.64 -25.65
CA HIS A 364 30.29 10.81 -26.84
C HIS A 364 30.85 11.70 -27.92
N THR A 365 32.12 11.50 -28.24
CA THR A 365 32.76 12.11 -29.39
C THR A 365 31.98 11.57 -30.57
N LEU A 366 31.12 12.42 -31.15
CA LEU A 366 30.38 12.08 -32.36
C LEU A 366 31.41 11.56 -33.35
N THR A 367 31.40 10.25 -33.57
CA THR A 367 32.24 9.64 -34.60
C THR A 367 31.75 10.26 -35.89
N PRO A 368 32.61 10.96 -36.67
CA PRO A 368 32.16 11.63 -37.87
C PRO A 368 31.43 10.63 -38.76
N SER A 369 30.15 10.88 -39.00
CA SER A 369 29.33 10.06 -39.87
C SER A 369 30.00 10.02 -41.25
N PRO A 370 30.28 8.83 -41.83
CA PRO A 370 30.90 8.74 -43.13
C PRO A 370 30.03 9.48 -44.15
N THR A 371 30.65 10.42 -44.87
CA THR A 371 30.01 11.18 -45.93
C THR A 371 29.35 10.20 -46.90
N ALA A 372 28.03 10.34 -47.08
CA ALA A 372 27.26 9.49 -47.98
C ALA A 372 27.89 9.55 -49.37
N THR A 373 28.49 8.43 -49.79
CA THR A 373 28.97 8.25 -51.16
C THR A 373 27.73 7.99 -52.01
N SER A 374 27.40 8.93 -52.89
CA SER A 374 26.29 8.81 -53.83
C SER A 374 26.50 7.57 -54.71
N THR A 375 25.74 6.53 -54.40
CA THR A 375 25.67 5.32 -55.23
C THR A 375 24.71 5.62 -56.38
N PRO A 376 25.10 5.42 -57.66
CA PRO A 376 24.23 5.71 -58.79
C PRO A 376 23.00 4.79 -58.77
N THR A 377 21.82 5.40 -58.81
CA THR A 377 20.51 4.74 -58.88
C THR A 377 20.45 3.76 -60.06
N PRO A 378 20.19 2.46 -59.85
CA PRO A 378 19.98 1.53 -60.96
C PRO A 378 18.67 1.86 -61.70
N THR A 379 18.73 1.78 -63.03
CA THR A 379 17.60 1.98 -63.94
C THR A 379 16.49 0.94 -63.68
N PRO A 380 15.20 1.34 -63.60
CA PRO A 380 14.13 0.41 -63.25
C PRO A 380 13.89 -0.62 -64.36
N VAL A 381 13.94 -1.90 -64.00
CA VAL A 381 13.48 -3.01 -64.83
C VAL A 381 11.96 -3.11 -64.71
N ARG A 382 11.29 -3.17 -65.86
CA ARG A 382 9.83 -3.26 -66.00
C ARG A 382 9.31 -4.56 -65.38
N ALA A 383 8.58 -4.44 -64.26
CA ALA A 383 7.89 -5.55 -63.64
C ALA A 383 6.62 -5.91 -64.41
N THR A 384 6.45 -7.20 -64.70
CA THR A 384 5.21 -7.82 -65.15
C THR A 384 4.34 -8.16 -63.94
N THR A 385 3.13 -7.61 -63.89
CA THR A 385 1.99 -8.13 -63.08
C THR A 385 1.19 -9.14 -63.91
N PRO A 386 0.22 -9.94 -63.37
CA PRO A 386 -0.28 -10.06 -61.98
C PRO A 386 -0.51 -11.52 -61.49
N ASN A 387 -0.82 -11.71 -60.19
CA ASN A 387 -1.96 -12.56 -59.78
C ASN A 387 -2.45 -12.19 -58.36
N PRO A 388 -3.74 -11.85 -58.14
CA PRO A 388 -4.27 -11.52 -56.82
C PRO A 388 -4.85 -12.77 -56.13
N GLY A 389 -4.18 -13.24 -55.08
CA GLY A 389 -4.69 -14.23 -54.13
C GLY A 389 -5.28 -13.53 -52.92
N THR A 390 -6.57 -13.78 -52.68
CA THR A 390 -7.44 -13.31 -51.60
C THR A 390 -6.93 -13.65 -50.20
N GLY A 391 -6.85 -12.65 -49.32
CA GLY A 391 -6.68 -12.81 -47.88
C GLY A 391 -7.48 -11.73 -47.13
N THR A 392 -8.45 -12.18 -46.34
CA THR A 392 -9.40 -11.45 -45.51
C THR A 392 -8.75 -10.59 -44.40
N PRO A 393 -9.31 -9.41 -44.05
CA PRO A 393 -8.87 -8.65 -42.89
C PRO A 393 -9.45 -9.23 -41.58
N VAL A 394 -8.61 -9.29 -40.55
CA VAL A 394 -8.96 -9.54 -39.15
C VAL A 394 -9.55 -8.25 -38.56
N PRO A 395 -10.68 -8.27 -37.85
CA PRO A 395 -11.16 -7.09 -37.13
C PRO A 395 -10.48 -6.98 -35.76
N ASP A 396 -9.93 -5.79 -35.48
CA ASP A 396 -9.53 -5.35 -34.14
C ASP A 396 -10.77 -5.31 -33.23
N ALA A 397 -10.69 -5.99 -32.10
CA ALA A 397 -11.69 -5.94 -31.04
C ALA A 397 -11.34 -4.80 -30.08
N ASP A 398 -12.06 -3.70 -30.21
CA ASP A 398 -12.10 -2.59 -29.26
C ASP A 398 -12.93 -3.05 -28.04
N ALA A 399 -12.26 -3.46 -26.96
CA ALA A 399 -12.89 -3.82 -25.70
C ALA A 399 -13.06 -2.55 -24.85
N GLY A 400 -14.23 -1.92 -24.96
CA GLY A 400 -14.66 -0.90 -24.00
C GLY A 400 -14.90 -1.54 -22.63
N TYR A 401 -14.14 -1.12 -21.62
CA TYR A 401 -14.40 -1.44 -20.23
C TYR A 401 -15.45 -0.45 -19.69
N TYR A 402 -16.56 -0.97 -19.17
CA TYR A 402 -17.56 -0.19 -18.43
C TYR A 402 -17.37 -0.48 -16.93
N THR A 403 -17.15 0.58 -16.15
CA THR A 403 -17.23 0.51 -14.68
C THR A 403 -18.56 1.10 -14.27
N SER A 404 -19.43 0.30 -13.65
CA SER A 404 -20.66 0.79 -13.03
C SER A 404 -20.35 1.20 -11.60
N ILE A 405 -20.62 2.46 -11.25
CA ILE A 405 -20.53 2.97 -9.88
C ILE A 405 -21.96 3.00 -9.32
N PHE A 406 -22.19 2.31 -8.20
CA PHE A 406 -23.42 2.46 -7.41
C PHE A 406 -23.23 3.61 -6.44
N VAL A 407 -24.15 4.56 -6.44
CA VAL A 407 -24.24 5.64 -5.44
C VAL A 407 -25.17 5.14 -4.33
N LEU A 408 -24.68 5.16 -3.08
CA LEU A 408 -25.47 4.87 -1.88
C LEU A 408 -26.15 6.13 -1.35
#